data_AF-A0A845FE96-F1
#
_entry.id   AF-A0A845FE96-F1
#
_cell.length_a   1.000
_cell.length_b   1.000
_cell.length_c   1.000
_cell.angle_alpha   90.00
_cell.angle_beta   90.00
_cell.angle_gamma   90.00
#
_symmetry.space_group_name_H-M   'P 1'
#
loop_
_entity.id
_entity.type
_entity.pdbx_description
1 polymer ?
#
loop_
_entity_poly.entity_id
_entity_poly.type
_entity_poly.pdbx_seq_one_letter_code
_entity_poly.pdbx_strand_id
1 'polypeptide(L)' 'MYTLVRRDDRLLEVLKDPIDRRDRVFPKEEEAVKYAEKLNGYIQSGPKWEVQEYLIYEMKKSRSSIS' A
#
# COMPACT_ATOMS: atom_id res chain seq x y z
N MET A 1 0.40 10.13 -3.93
CA MET A 1 0.45 9.46 -2.61
C MET A 1 0.87 8.02 -2.86
N TYR A 2 1.46 7.34 -1.89
CA TYR A 2 2.07 6.02 -2.07
C TYR A 2 1.62 5.06 -0.97
N THR A 3 1.55 3.78 -1.27
CA THR A 3 1.28 2.73 -0.29
C THR A 3 2.25 1.58 -0.51
N LEU A 4 2.34 0.69 0.48
CA LEU A 4 3.13 -0.53 0.33
C LEU A 4 2.20 -1.69 0.07
N VAL A 5 2.53 -2.47 -0.95
CA VAL A 5 1.82 -3.69 -1.32
C VAL A 5 2.77 -4.86 -1.31
N ARG A 6 2.30 -6.04 -0.96
CA ARG A 6 3.04 -7.28 -1.21
C ARG A 6 2.10 -8.28 -1.87
N ARG A 7 2.62 -9.01 -2.86
CA ARG A 7 1.87 -9.98 -3.65
C ARG A 7 2.40 -11.37 -3.40
N ASP A 8 1.54 -12.23 -2.89
CA ASP A 8 1.74 -13.67 -2.91
C ASP A 8 0.88 -14.29 -4.01
N ASP A 9 1.13 -15.56 -4.36
CA ASP A 9 0.48 -16.29 -5.46
C ASP A 9 -1.07 -16.22 -5.44
N ARG A 10 -1.66 -15.92 -4.28
CA ARG A 10 -3.12 -15.89 -4.07
C ARG A 10 -3.63 -14.63 -3.40
N LEU A 11 -2.76 -13.70 -3.00
CA LEU A 11 -3.17 -12.59 -2.14
C LEU A 11 -2.37 -11.31 -2.44
N LEU A 12 -3.10 -10.21 -2.57
CA LEU A 12 -2.55 -8.86 -2.55
C LEU A 12 -2.80 -8.27 -1.16
N GLU A 13 -1.73 -7.99 -0.42
CA GLU A 13 -1.81 -7.31 0.86
C GLU A 13 -1.37 -5.86 0.71
N VAL A 14 -2.15 -4.95 1.30
CA VAL A 14 -1.80 -3.53 1.42
C VAL A 14 -1.40 -3.29 2.87
N LEU A 15 -0.31 -2.56 3.08
CA LEU A 15 0.15 -2.21 4.42
C LEU A 15 -0.90 -1.32 5.09
N LYS A 16 -1.28 -1.67 6.32
CA LYS A 16 -2.25 -0.93 7.12
C LYS A 16 -1.61 -0.28 8.32
N ASP A 17 -2.18 0.84 8.75
CA ASP A 17 -1.79 1.48 10.00
C ASP A 17 -2.20 0.59 11.19
N PRO A 18 -1.32 0.35 12.17
CA PRO A 18 -1.61 -0.51 13.30
C PRO A 18 -2.72 0.04 14.22
N ILE A 19 -2.96 1.35 14.24
CA ILE A 19 -3.91 2.01 15.13
C ILE A 19 -5.33 1.98 14.54
N ASP A 20 -5.50 2.42 13.29
CA ASP A 20 -6.83 2.61 12.68
C ASP A 20 -7.20 1.54 11.65
N ARG A 21 -6.28 0.62 11.32
CA ARG A 21 -6.43 -0.46 10.34
C ARG A 21 -6.77 0.00 8.92
N ARG A 22 -6.63 1.30 8.62
CA ARG A 22 -6.76 1.83 7.26
C ARG A 22 -5.47 1.59 6.51
N ASP A 23 -5.55 1.64 5.18
CA ASP A 23 -4.36 1.55 4.35
C ASP A 23 -3.39 2.66 4.74
N ARG A 24 -2.15 2.28 4.96
CA ARG A 24 -1.10 3.23 5.27
C ARG A 24 -0.67 3.91 3.99
N VAL A 25 -0.79 5.23 4.01
CA VAL A 25 -0.49 6.08 2.86
C VAL A 25 0.64 7.03 3.21
N PHE A 26 1.67 7.03 2.37
CA PHE A 26 2.83 7.90 2.46
C PHE A 26 2.62 9.08 1.50
N PRO A 27 2.84 10.33 1.96
CA PRO A 27 2.70 11.50 1.11
C PRO A 27 3.79 11.58 0.04
N LYS A 28 5.00 11.07 0.35
CA LYS A 28 6.17 11.06 -0.54
C LYS A 28 6.63 9.64 -0.85
N GLU A 29 7.13 9.46 -2.06
CA GLU A 29 7.63 8.15 -2.53
C GLU A 29 8.84 7.70 -1.71
N GLU A 30 9.79 8.60 -1.48
CA GLU A 30 11.00 8.31 -0.69
C GLU A 30 10.68 7.81 0.72
N GLU A 31 9.61 8.31 1.34
CA GLU A 31 9.18 7.84 2.66
C GLU A 31 8.63 6.42 2.59
N ALA A 32 7.86 6.10 1.54
CA ALA A 32 7.39 4.74 1.28
C ALA A 32 8.57 3.79 1.00
N VAL A 33 9.53 4.19 0.17
CA VAL A 33 10.73 3.40 -0.17
C VAL A 33 11.54 3.07 1.08
N LYS A 34 11.90 4.10 1.87
CA LYS A 34 12.67 3.90 3.12
C LYS A 34 11.93 2.97 4.09
N TYR A 35 10.61 3.07 4.14
CA TYR A 35 9.81 2.19 4.98
C TYR A 35 9.75 0.75 4.45
N ALA A 36 9.61 0.57 3.14
CA ALA A 36 9.63 -0.74 2.48
C ALA A 36 10.97 -1.45 2.70
N GLU A 37 12.09 -0.75 2.51
CA GLU A 37 13.44 -1.27 2.77
C GLU A 37 13.57 -1.75 4.22
N LYS A 38 13.12 -0.93 5.17
CA LYS A 38 13.12 -1.30 6.59
C LYS A 38 12.30 -2.56 6.85
N LEU A 39 11.08 -2.66 6.33
CA LEU A 39 10.23 -3.84 6.51
C LEU A 39 10.85 -5.09 5.86
N ASN A 40 11.36 -4.93 4.64
CA ASN A 40 11.96 -6.01 3.86
C ASN A 40 13.25 -6.53 4.49
N GLY A 41 13.96 -5.71 5.27
CA GLY A 41 15.10 -6.16 6.08
C GLY A 41 14.74 -7.21 7.14
N TYR A 42 13.48 -7.28 7.56
CA TYR A 42 12.99 -8.29 8.50
C TYR A 42 12.38 -9.53 7.82
N ILE A 43 12.18 -9.49 6.51
CA ILE A 43 11.56 -10.58 5.74
C ILE A 43 12.66 -11.49 5.19
N GLN A 44 12.78 -12.69 5.77
CA GLN A 44 13.79 -13.67 5.35
C GLN A 44 13.37 -14.44 4.09
N SER A 45 12.07 -14.73 3.93
CA SER A 45 11.51 -15.46 2.79
C SER A 45 10.08 -14.99 2.49
N GLY A 46 9.63 -15.23 1.26
CA GLY A 46 8.30 -14.83 0.81
C GLY A 46 8.24 -13.42 0.21
N PRO A 47 7.02 -12.91 -0.04
CA PRO A 47 6.81 -11.68 -0.78
C PRO A 47 7.22 -10.44 0.02
N LYS A 48 7.97 -9.57 -0.64
CA LYS A 48 8.46 -8.30 -0.10
C LYS A 48 7.46 -7.18 -0.34
N TRP A 49 7.55 -6.14 0.48
CA TRP A 49 6.81 -4.90 0.29
C TRP A 49 7.38 -4.11 -0.89
N GLU A 50 6.50 -3.71 -1.78
CA GLU A 50 6.75 -2.91 -2.97
C GLU A 50 5.99 -1.58 -2.84
N VAL A 51 6.59 -0.50 -3.34
CA VAL A 51 5.94 0.81 -3.37
C VAL A 51 5.00 0.86 -4.56
N GLN A 52 3.75 1.24 -4.31
CA GLN A 52 2.76 1.49 -5.36
C GLN A 52 2.16 2.87 -5.17
N GLU A 53 1.87 3.56 -6.27
CA GLU A 53 1.06 4.79 -6.21
C GLU A 53 -0.28 4.47 -5.57
N TYR A 54 -0.56 5.15 -4.46
CA TYR A 54 -1.85 5.12 -3.80
C TYR A 54 -2.82 5.89 -4.69
N LEU A 55 -3.55 5.13 -5.50
CA LEU A 55 -4.70 5.63 -6.23
C LEU A 55 -5.74 6.05 -5.18
N ILE A 56 -5.68 7.32 -4.78
CA ILE A 56 -6.78 7.98 -4.11
C ILE A 56 -7.91 7.98 -5.12
N TYR A 57 -8.72 6.93 -5.08
CA TYR A 57 -10.14 7.15 -5.16
C TYR A 57 -10.68 7.68 -6.50
N GLU A 58 -10.19 7.13 -7.62
CA GLU A 58 -11.00 7.11 -8.85
C GLU A 58 -12.27 6.24 -8.70
N MET A 59 -12.46 5.58 -7.55
CA MET A 59 -13.66 4.82 -7.22
C MET A 59 -14.81 5.60 -6.52
N LYS A 60 -14.69 6.87 -6.05
CA LYS A 60 -15.93 7.63 -5.73
C LYS A 60 -16.66 8.07 -6.98
N LYS A 61 -15.98 8.26 -8.11
CA LYS A 61 -16.60 8.87 -9.29
C LYS A 61 -17.54 7.89 -10.01
N SER A 62 -17.24 6.59 -10.01
CA SER A 62 -18.09 5.58 -10.67
C SER A 62 -19.36 5.20 -9.91
N ARG A 63 -19.56 5.68 -8.66
CA ARG A 63 -20.81 5.43 -7.89
C ARG A 63 -21.65 6.68 -7.61
N SER A 64 -21.21 7.87 -8.04
CA SER A 64 -21.96 9.12 -7.83
C SER A 64 -22.38 9.83 -9.12
N SER A 65 -22.33 9.15 -10.27
CA SER A 65 -22.80 9.73 -11.55
C SER A 65 -23.68 8.78 -12.37
N ILE A 66 -24.30 7.78 -11.73
CA ILE A 66 -25.52 7.17 -12.25
C ILE A 66 -26.65 7.63 -11.31
N SER A 67 -27.21 8.79 -11.61
CA SER A 67 -28.52 9.25 -11.15
C SER A 67 -29.24 9.81 -12.36
#